data_AF-A0A8H9UKZ3-F1
#
_entry.id   AF-A0A8H9UKZ3-F1
#
_cell.length_a   1.000
_cell.length_b   1.000
_cell.length_c   1.000
_cell.angle_alpha   90.00
_cell.angle_beta   90.00
_cell.angle_gamma   90.00
#
_symmetry.space_group_name_H-M   'P 1'
#
loop_
_entity.id
_entity.type
_entity.pdbx_description
1 polymer ?
#
loop_
_entity_poly.entity_id
_entity_poly.type
_entity_poly.pdbx_seq_one_letter_code
_entity_poly.pdbx_strand_id
1 'polypeptide(L)'
;MTNHACFAFLAAYILGFAAMYYYSLWRDAKCDLERNPREAILFAIFWPVLTFFMVGIIIIEKIISLACVACRYFCSKLRGKY
;
A
#
# COMPACT_ATOMS: atom_id res chain seq x y z
N MET A 1 11.51 26.14 -4.48
CA MET A 1 10.19 25.48 -4.38
C MET A 1 9.17 26.57 -4.07
N THR A 2 8.16 26.75 -4.93
CA THR A 2 7.13 27.79 -4.78
C THR A 2 6.22 27.47 -3.58
N ASN A 3 5.87 28.47 -2.77
CA ASN A 3 5.07 28.30 -1.52
C ASN A 3 3.80 27.44 -1.71
N HIS A 4 3.18 27.49 -2.89
CA HIS A 4 2.00 26.69 -3.25
C HIS A 4 2.26 25.17 -3.19
N ALA A 5 3.44 24.71 -3.58
CA ALA A 5 3.77 23.29 -3.53
C ALA A 5 3.86 22.80 -2.08
N CYS A 6 4.48 23.58 -1.19
CA CYS A 6 4.59 23.24 0.23
C CYS A 6 3.21 23.11 0.91
N PHE A 7 2.28 24.03 0.60
CA PHE A 7 0.91 23.95 1.10
C PHE A 7 0.17 22.72 0.56
N ALA A 8 0.34 22.39 -0.72
CA ALA A 8 -0.28 21.21 -1.31
C ALA A 8 0.25 19.91 -0.66
N PHE A 9 1.57 19.79 -0.44
CA PHE A 9 2.16 18.64 0.25
C PHE A 9 1.67 18.54 1.70
N LEU A 10 1.59 19.67 2.42
CA LEU A 10 1.09 19.70 3.78
C LEU A 10 -0.38 19.28 3.85
N ALA A 11 -1.23 19.79 2.96
CA ALA A 11 -2.64 19.43 2.88
C ALA A 11 -2.82 17.95 2.56
N ALA A 12 -2.08 17.42 1.59
CA ALA A 12 -2.09 15.99 1.25
C ALA A 12 -1.62 15.12 2.42
N TYR A 13 -0.59 15.55 3.15
CA TYR A 13 -0.11 14.85 4.33
C TYR A 13 -1.16 14.80 5.44
N ILE A 14 -1.81 15.92 5.75
CA ILE A 14 -2.86 16.00 6.79
C ILE A 14 -4.08 15.16 6.40
N LEU A 15 -4.51 15.22 5.14
CA LEU A 15 -5.63 14.41 4.64
C LEU A 15 -5.32 12.92 4.72
N GLY A 16 -4.12 12.50 4.28
CA GLY A 16 -3.67 11.11 4.38
C GLY A 16 -3.55 10.62 5.82
N PHE A 17 -3.03 11.47 6.71
CA PHE A 17 -2.99 11.21 8.16
C PHE A 17 -4.39 10.97 8.72
N ALA A 18 -5.34 11.88 8.45
CA ALA A 18 -6.71 11.75 8.94
C ALA A 18 -7.37 10.46 8.42
N ALA A 19 -7.25 10.20 7.11
CA ALA A 19 -7.79 9.00 6.50
C ALA A 19 -7.24 7.71 7.14
N MET A 20 -5.92 7.63 7.34
CA MET A 20 -5.29 6.45 7.92
C MET A 20 -5.64 6.27 9.40
N TYR A 21 -5.76 7.38 10.15
CA TYR A 21 -6.18 7.35 11.54
C TYR A 21 -7.62 6.82 11.69
N TYR A 22 -8.56 7.36 10.93
CA TYR A 22 -9.95 6.89 10.93
C TYR A 22 -10.06 5.45 10.44
N TYR A 23 -9.29 5.08 9.41
CA TYR A 23 -9.24 3.71 8.92
C TYR A 23 -8.76 2.73 10.00
N SER A 24 -7.70 3.07 10.74
CA SER A 24 -7.21 2.23 11.84
C SER A 24 -8.28 2.06 12.92
N LEU A 25 -8.91 3.16 13.35
CA LEU A 25 -9.95 3.10 14.38
C LEU A 25 -11.19 2.30 13.92
N TRP A 26 -11.59 2.45 12.65
CA TRP A 26 -12.69 1.69 12.08
C TRP A 26 -12.36 0.20 11.98
N ARG A 27 -11.13 -0.14 11.57
CA ARG A 27 -10.66 -1.53 11.50
C ARG A 27 -10.65 -2.17 12.87
N ASP A 28 -10.13 -1.47 13.88
CA ASP A 28 -10.05 -1.99 15.24
C ASP A 28 -11.47 -2.24 15.80
N ALA A 29 -12.43 -1.34 15.53
CA ALA A 29 -13.83 -1.53 15.89
C ALA A 29 -14.51 -2.67 15.11
N LYS A 30 -14.16 -2.89 13.83
CA LYS A 30 -14.76 -3.94 13.00
C LYS A 30 -14.24 -5.34 13.31
N CYS A 31 -12.98 -5.44 13.70
CA CYS A 31 -12.33 -6.72 14.02
C CYS A 31 -12.40 -7.07 15.52
N ASP A 32 -13.13 -6.29 16.32
CA ASP A 32 -13.23 -6.43 17.78
C ASP A 32 -11.85 -6.49 18.45
N LEU A 33 -10.90 -5.71 17.91
CA LEU A 33 -9.55 -5.60 18.43
C LEU A 33 -9.53 -4.59 19.59
N GLU A 34 -8.66 -4.82 20.56
CA GLU A 34 -8.45 -3.85 21.64
C GLU A 34 -8.02 -2.50 21.05
N ARG A 35 -8.83 -1.48 21.30
CA ARG A 35 -8.67 -0.17 20.69
C ARG A 35 -7.42 0.50 21.26
N ASN A 36 -6.31 0.44 20.53
CA ASN A 36 -5.06 1.08 20.90
C ASN A 36 -4.87 2.41 20.14
N PRO A 37 -5.30 3.56 20.70
CA PRO A 37 -5.20 4.86 20.02
C PRO A 37 -3.74 5.24 19.74
N ARG A 38 -2.77 4.72 20.51
CA ARG A 38 -1.35 5.00 20.31
C ARG A 38 -0.83 4.35 19.03
N GLU A 39 -1.24 3.11 18.77
CA GLU A 39 -0.91 2.43 17.52
C GLU A 39 -1.60 3.10 16.32
N ALA A 40 -2.88 3.47 16.44
CA ALA A 40 -3.59 4.19 15.39
C ALA A 40 -2.90 5.51 15.00
N ILE A 41 -2.40 6.27 15.99
CA ILE A 41 -1.60 7.48 15.73
C ILE A 41 -0.30 7.15 15.01
N LEU A 42 0.44 6.12 15.45
CA LEU A 42 1.69 5.73 14.80
C LEU A 42 1.47 5.29 13.35
N PHE A 43 0.45 4.48 13.09
CA PHE A 43 0.03 4.10 11.74
C PHE A 43 -0.31 5.31 10.88
N ALA A 44 -0.99 6.30 11.46
CA ALA A 44 -1.32 7.54 10.76
C ALA A 44 -0.09 8.42 10.50
N ILE A 45 0.87 8.55 11.43
CA ILE A 45 2.10 9.34 11.21
C ILE A 45 2.93 8.75 10.07
N PHE A 46 3.11 7.43 10.08
CA PHE A 46 3.93 6.70 9.11
C PHE A 46 3.16 6.25 7.86
N TRP A 47 1.95 6.80 7.63
CA TRP A 47 1.11 6.48 6.48
C TRP A 47 1.82 6.55 5.11
N PRO A 48 2.74 7.51 4.84
CA PRO A 48 3.38 7.56 3.53
C PRO A 48 4.31 6.36 3.32
N VAL A 49 5.10 6.01 4.33
CA VAL A 49 6.02 4.87 4.29
C VAL A 49 5.25 3.56 4.09
N LEU A 50 4.15 3.39 4.83
CA LEU A 50 3.27 2.23 4.69
C LEU A 50 2.66 2.15 3.29
N THR A 51 2.24 3.29 2.74
CA THR A 51 1.69 3.37 1.38
C THR A 51 2.74 2.97 0.34
N PHE A 52 3.97 3.50 0.44
CA PHE A 52 5.07 3.10 -0.44
C PHE A 52 5.40 1.62 -0.34
N PHE A 53 5.41 1.08 0.88
CA PHE A 53 5.68 -0.35 1.11
C PHE A 53 4.59 -1.23 0.47
N MET A 54 3.31 -0.88 0.64
CA MET A 54 2.19 -1.59 0.00
C MET A 54 2.27 -1.53 -1.54
N VAL A 55 2.58 -0.37 -2.10
CA VAL A 55 2.80 -0.22 -3.55
C VAL A 55 3.95 -1.09 -4.03
N GLY A 56 5.05 -1.15 -3.27
CA GLY A 56 6.19 -2.01 -3.55
C GLY A 56 5.81 -3.49 -3.59
N ILE A 57 5.05 -3.97 -2.59
CA ILE A 57 4.55 -5.34 -2.56
C ILE A 57 3.69 -5.64 -3.79
N ILE A 58 2.74 -4.76 -4.13
CA ILE A 58 1.87 -4.94 -5.30
C ILE A 58 2.70 -5.04 -6.59
N ILE A 59 3.72 -4.18 -6.75
CA ILE A 59 4.60 -4.23 -7.92
C ILE A 59 5.37 -5.56 -7.97
N ILE A 60 5.92 -6.02 -6.85
CA ILE A 60 6.63 -7.29 -6.76
C ILE A 60 5.70 -8.46 -7.12
N GLU A 61 4.50 -8.50 -6.56
CA GLU A 61 3.50 -9.52 -6.88
C GLU A 61 3.16 -9.53 -8.38
N LYS A 62 3.02 -8.35 -9.00
CA LYS A 62 2.79 -8.23 -10.44
C LYS A 62 3.97 -8.74 -11.25
N ILE A 63 5.21 -8.43 -10.86
CA ILE A 63 6.42 -8.94 -11.53
C ILE A 63 6.48 -10.46 -11.43
N ILE A 64 6.24 -11.03 -10.24
CA ILE A 64 6.23 -12.49 -10.03
C ILE A 64 5.14 -13.14 -10.88
N SER A 65 3.92 -12.57 -10.88
CA SER A 65 2.82 -13.06 -11.69
C SER A 65 3.17 -13.06 -13.19
N LEU A 66 3.78 -11.97 -13.67
CA LEU A 66 4.18 -11.82 -15.06
C LEU A 66 5.32 -12.78 -15.43
N ALA A 67 6.29 -12.99 -14.53
CA ALA A 67 7.34 -13.98 -14.68
C ALA A 67 6.79 -15.41 -14.69
N CYS A 68 5.81 -15.73 -13.85
CA CYS A 68 5.12 -17.02 -13.86
C CYS A 68 4.37 -17.25 -15.18
N VAL A 69 3.67 -16.23 -15.70
CA VAL A 69 2.97 -16.31 -16.99
C VAL A 69 3.98 -16.52 -18.13
N ALA A 70 5.06 -15.74 -18.17
CA ALA A 70 6.11 -15.88 -19.17
C ALA A 70 6.77 -17.26 -19.09
N CYS A 71 7.08 -17.75 -17.88
CA CYS A 71 7.62 -19.09 -17.67
C CYS A 71 6.66 -20.18 -18.16
N ARG A 72 5.36 -20.10 -17.83
CA ARG A 72 4.35 -21.03 -18.36
C ARG A 72 4.26 -20.99 -19.87
N TYR A 73 4.31 -19.80 -20.47
CA TYR A 73 4.29 -19.63 -21.92
C TYR A 73 5.52 -20.29 -22.57
N PHE A 74 6.73 -20.02 -22.06
CA PHE A 74 7.95 -20.67 -22.54
C PHE A 74 7.96 -22.18 -22.31
N CYS A 75 7.51 -22.67 -21.15
CA CYS A 75 7.36 -24.10 -20.89
C CYS A 75 6.34 -24.75 -21.83
N SER A 76 5.23 -24.08 -22.16
CA SER A 76 4.25 -24.59 -23.14
C SER A 76 4.83 -24.66 -24.55
N LYS A 77 5.65 -23.66 -24.93
CA LYS A 77 6.34 -23.62 -26.22
C LYS A 77 7.44 -24.68 -26.32
N LEU A 78 8.18 -24.94 -25.24
CA LEU A 78 9.22 -25.97 -25.15
C LEU A 78 8.65 -27.39 -25.08
N ARG A 79 7.45 -27.58 -24.50
CA ARG A 79 6.80 -28.90 -24.37
C ARG A 79 6.11 -29.37 -25.67
N GLY A 80 6.30 -28.68 -26.80
CA GLY A 80 6.02 -29.23 -28.13
C GLY A 80 4.59 -29.73 -28.35
N LYS A 81 3.57 -29.01 -27.89
CA LYS A 81 2.19 -29.22 -28.35
C LYS A 81 1.93 -28.36 -29.60
N TYR A 82 2.61 -28.71 -30.69
CA TYR A 82 2.21 -28.48 -32.08
C TYR A 82 2.77 -29.64 -32.89
#